data_AF-A0AAW3WN35-F1
#
_entry.id   AF-A0AAW3WN35-F1
#
_cell.length_a   1.000
_cell.length_b   1.000
_cell.length_c   1.000
_cell.angle_alpha   90.00
_cell.angle_beta   90.00
_cell.angle_gamma   90.00
#
_symmetry.space_group_name_H-M   'P 1'
#
loop_
_entity.id
_entity.type
_entity.pdbx_description
1 polymer ?
#
loop_
_entity_poly.entity_id
_entity_poly.type
_entity_poly.pdbx_seq_one_letter_code
_entity_poly.pdbx_strand_id
1 'polypeptide(L)'
;MSIFNVGLLIVATCCHFITGVKIFMDVKMSAIAFSSLMLVLAGLISGHVVFTSAYSLLMIFMAAIIHWLSKKKRIKKVNGMGIMYVNLSSLPTIVYLAQWIGS
;
A
#
# COMPACT_ATOMS: atom_id res chain seq x y z
N MET A 1 -14.99 -8.21 -13.57
CA MET A 1 -14.34 -8.52 -12.27
C MET A 1 -15.26 -9.42 -11.47
N SER A 2 -14.74 -10.51 -10.88
CA SER A 2 -15.56 -11.33 -9.97
C SER A 2 -15.69 -10.63 -8.61
N ILE A 3 -16.81 -10.85 -7.92
CA ILE A 3 -17.06 -10.32 -6.57
C ILE A 3 -15.99 -10.79 -5.58
N PHE A 4 -15.48 -12.01 -5.78
CA PHE A 4 -14.41 -12.60 -5.00
C PHE A 4 -13.10 -11.81 -5.12
N ASN A 5 -12.72 -11.42 -6.34
CA ASN A 5 -11.50 -10.64 -6.56
C ASN A 5 -11.61 -9.25 -5.92
N VAL A 6 -12.78 -8.61 -6.01
CA VAL A 6 -13.01 -7.29 -5.39
C VAL A 6 -12.94 -7.40 -3.87
N GLY A 7 -13.53 -8.45 -3.29
CA GLY A 7 -13.41 -8.74 -1.85
C GLY A 7 -11.95 -8.93 -1.43
N LEU A 8 -11.16 -9.65 -2.21
CA LEU A 8 -9.72 -9.84 -1.96
C LEU A 8 -8.96 -8.50 -1.95
N LEU A 9 -9.24 -7.61 -2.91
CA LEU A 9 -8.63 -6.29 -2.96
C LEU A 9 -8.95 -5.49 -1.71
N ILE A 10 -10.23 -5.40 -1.33
CA ILE A 10 -10.67 -4.67 -0.14
C ILE A 10 -9.93 -5.19 1.10
N VAL A 11 -9.93 -6.50 1.31
CA VAL A 11 -9.24 -7.13 2.45
C VAL A 11 -7.74 -6.80 2.43
N ALA A 12 -7.07 -6.94 1.28
CA ALA A 12 -5.65 -6.64 1.15
C ALA A 12 -5.35 -5.17 1.47
N THR A 13 -6.16 -4.22 0.99
CA THR A 13 -5.99 -2.79 1.30
C THR A 13 -6.32 -2.45 2.76
N CYS A 14 -7.28 -3.11 3.39
CA CYS A 14 -7.54 -2.94 4.82
C CYS A 14 -6.35 -3.44 5.66
N CYS A 15 -5.79 -4.60 5.31
CA CYS A 15 -4.58 -5.11 5.95
C CYS A 15 -3.39 -4.15 5.76
N HIS A 16 -3.25 -3.56 4.56
CA HIS A 16 -2.23 -2.55 4.26
C HIS A 16 -2.37 -1.32 5.17
N PHE A 17 -3.60 -0.81 5.34
CA PHE A 17 -3.88 0.32 6.21
C PHE A 17 -3.51 0.02 7.67
N ILE A 18 -4.03 -1.09 8.22
CA ILE A 18 -3.80 -1.48 9.62
C ILE A 18 -2.30 -1.69 9.88
N THR A 19 -1.61 -2.34 8.95
CA THR A 19 -0.16 -2.58 9.05
C THR A 19 0.61 -1.26 9.04
N GLY A 20 0.28 -0.36 8.12
CA GLY A 20 0.91 0.95 8.03
C GLY A 20 0.77 1.75 9.33
N VAL A 21 -0.45 1.83 9.88
CA VAL A 21 -0.73 2.56 11.12
C VAL A 21 0.01 1.97 12.32
N LYS A 22 0.10 0.64 12.43
CA LYS A 22 0.76 -0.03 13.55
C LYS A 22 2.29 0.05 13.50
N ILE A 23 2.87 -0.02 12.31
CA ILE A 23 4.33 -0.08 12.14
C ILE A 23 4.92 1.33 12.02
N PHE A 24 4.24 2.24 11.34
CA PHE A 24 4.71 3.60 11.08
C PHE A 24 3.85 4.62 11.84
N MET A 25 3.90 4.56 13.18
CA MET A 25 3.12 5.44 14.05
C MET A 25 3.40 6.93 13.85
N ASP A 26 4.58 7.26 13.34
CA ASP A 26 5.03 8.64 13.08
C ASP A 26 4.44 9.24 11.80
N VAL A 27 3.83 8.43 10.93
CA VAL A 27 3.20 8.90 9.70
C VAL A 27 1.77 9.34 9.99
N LYS A 28 1.37 10.49 9.44
CA LYS A 28 -0.01 10.98 9.55
C LYS A 28 -0.99 9.92 9.05
N MET A 29 -1.95 9.55 9.89
CA MET A 29 -2.99 8.57 9.56
C MET A 29 -3.72 8.88 8.24
N SER A 30 -3.96 10.17 7.96
CA SER A 30 -4.56 10.63 6.72
C SER A 30 -3.74 10.26 5.47
N ALA A 31 -2.42 10.22 5.54
CA ALA A 31 -1.56 9.83 4.43
C ALA A 31 -1.65 8.33 4.14
N ILE A 32 -1.70 7.49 5.18
CA ILE A 32 -1.85 6.04 5.04
C ILE A 32 -3.26 5.70 4.52
N ALA A 33 -4.28 6.41 5.01
CA ALA A 33 -5.66 6.27 4.53
C ALA A 33 -5.75 6.63 3.05
N PHE A 34 -5.19 7.77 2.65
CA PHE A 34 -5.15 8.21 1.25
C PHE A 34 -4.44 7.20 0.35
N SER A 35 -3.28 6.70 0.78
CA SER A 35 -2.53 5.69 0.03
C SER A 35 -3.29 4.36 -0.11
N SER A 36 -4.00 3.93 0.94
CA SER A 36 -4.85 2.74 0.88
C SER A 36 -6.04 2.94 -0.06
N LEU A 37 -6.63 4.14 -0.07
CA LEU A 37 -7.69 4.51 -1.02
C LEU A 37 -7.18 4.48 -2.47
N MET A 38 -5.98 5.01 -2.70
CA MET A 38 -5.34 4.99 -4.03
C MET A 38 -5.13 3.56 -4.55
N LEU A 39 -4.75 2.61 -3.69
CA LEU A 39 -4.65 1.20 -4.05
C LEU A 39 -6.01 0.59 -4.43
N VAL A 40 -7.06 0.89 -3.65
CA VAL A 40 -8.42 0.43 -4.00
C VAL A 40 -8.84 0.97 -5.37
N LEU A 41 -8.66 2.28 -5.57
CA LEU A 41 -9.02 2.93 -6.83
C LEU A 41 -8.19 2.40 -8.00
N ALA A 42 -6.89 2.16 -7.81
CA ALA A 42 -6.05 1.55 -8.84
C ALA A 42 -6.58 0.20 -9.28
N GLY A 43 -6.93 -0.69 -8.34
CA GLY A 43 -7.45 -2.01 -8.67
C GLY A 43 -8.84 -1.97 -9.32
N LEU A 44 -9.72 -1.08 -8.86
CA LEU A 44 -11.08 -0.96 -9.39
C LEU A 44 -11.14 -0.28 -10.77
N ILE A 45 -10.42 0.83 -10.95
CA ILE A 45 -10.47 1.63 -12.18
C ILE A 45 -9.71 0.95 -13.31
N SER A 46 -8.54 0.37 -13.03
CA SER A 46 -7.74 -0.30 -14.06
C SER A 46 -8.27 -1.69 -14.46
N GLY A 47 -9.19 -2.26 -13.68
CA GLY A 47 -9.64 -3.64 -13.85
C GLY A 47 -8.63 -4.71 -13.38
N HIS A 48 -7.42 -4.32 -12.97
CA HIS A 48 -6.34 -5.22 -12.54
C HIS A 48 -6.37 -5.58 -11.04
N VAL A 49 -7.57 -5.86 -10.53
CA VAL A 49 -7.84 -6.13 -9.10
C VAL A 49 -6.90 -7.13 -8.45
N VAL A 50 -6.65 -8.27 -9.11
CA VAL A 50 -5.81 -9.35 -8.57
C VAL A 50 -4.36 -8.89 -8.43
N PHE A 51 -3.85 -8.17 -9.43
CA PHE A 51 -2.50 -7.64 -9.41
C PHE A 51 -2.33 -6.58 -8.30
N THR A 52 -3.29 -5.66 -8.18
CA THR A 52 -3.25 -4.63 -7.12
C THR A 52 -3.40 -5.22 -5.71
N SER A 53 -4.13 -6.32 -5.57
CA SER A 53 -4.22 -7.08 -4.32
C SER A 53 -2.87 -7.70 -3.96
N ALA A 54 -2.20 -8.35 -4.92
CA ALA A 54 -0.87 -8.92 -4.71
C ALA A 54 0.17 -7.84 -4.36
N TYR A 55 0.09 -6.67 -5.01
CA TYR A 55 0.94 -5.53 -4.70
C TYR A 55 0.70 -5.01 -3.26
N SER A 56 -0.55 -4.92 -2.83
CA SER A 56 -0.88 -4.55 -1.43
C SER A 56 -0.26 -5.52 -0.41
N LEU A 57 -0.27 -6.82 -0.71
CA LEU A 57 0.38 -7.84 0.11
C LEU A 57 1.90 -7.69 0.14
N LEU A 58 2.52 -7.37 -1.00
CA LEU A 58 3.96 -7.09 -1.08
C LEU A 58 4.35 -5.90 -0.18
N MET A 59 3.54 -4.84 -0.19
CA MET A 59 3.75 -3.67 0.67
C MET A 59 3.67 -4.05 2.16
N ILE A 60 2.66 -4.83 2.55
CA ILE A 60 2.54 -5.35 3.93
C ILE A 60 3.80 -6.15 4.34
N PHE A 61 4.29 -7.01 3.45
CA PHE A 61 5.49 -7.80 3.69
C PHE A 61 6.74 -6.91 3.88
N MET A 62 6.91 -5.88 3.05
CA MET A 62 7.98 -4.89 3.24
C MET A 62 7.87 -4.19 4.61
N ALA A 63 6.68 -3.76 5.00
CA ALA A 63 6.47 -3.11 6.30
C ALA A 63 6.85 -4.04 7.46
N ALA A 64 6.48 -5.32 7.38
CA ALA A 64 6.85 -6.33 8.38
C ALA A 64 8.37 -6.52 8.49
N ILE A 65 9.08 -6.57 7.37
CA ILE A 65 10.55 -6.64 7.34
C ILE A 65 11.17 -5.40 7.99
N ILE A 66 10.69 -4.20 7.63
CA ILE A 66 11.18 -2.94 8.19
C ILE A 66 10.98 -2.90 9.71
N HIS A 67 9.80 -3.31 10.18
CA HIS A 67 9.50 -3.41 11.62
C HIS A 67 10.45 -4.36 12.34
N TRP A 68 10.68 -5.54 11.77
CA TRP A 68 11.60 -6.53 12.33
C TRP A 68 13.04 -6.01 12.41
N LEU A 69 13.52 -5.36 11.35
CA LEU A 69 14.86 -4.77 11.29
C LEU A 69 15.01 -3.58 12.26
N SER A 70 13.97 -2.77 12.40
CA SER A 70 13.91 -1.65 13.35
C SER A 70 14.01 -2.12 14.80
N LYS A 71 13.24 -3.16 15.18
CA LYS A 71 13.31 -3.76 16.53
C LYS A 71 14.70 -4.32 16.86
N LYS A 72 15.47 -4.79 15.87
CA LYS A 72 16.86 -5.25 16.04
C LYS A 72 17.89 -4.10 16.14
N LYS A 73 17.45 -2.85 16.39
CA LYS A 73 18.26 -1.64 16.62
C LYS A 73 19.15 -1.18 15.44
N ARG A 74 19.06 -1.79 14.25
CA ARG A 74 19.90 -1.40 13.10
C ARG A 74 19.39 -0.17 12.35
N ILE A 75 18.16 0.29 12.58
CA ILE A 75 17.54 1.34 11.77
C ILE A 75 16.95 2.44 12.67
N LYS A 76 17.69 3.54 12.85
CA LYS A 76 17.23 4.75 13.59
C LYS A 76 16.28 5.66 12.79
N LYS A 77 16.04 5.41 11.50
CA LYS A 77 15.30 6.30 10.58
C LYS A 77 13.90 5.80 10.17
N VAL A 78 13.15 5.21 11.10
CA VAL A 78 11.80 4.64 10.81
C VAL A 78 10.85 5.67 10.18
N ASN A 79 10.93 6.95 10.56
CA ASN A 79 10.11 8.03 9.97
C ASN A 79 10.22 8.11 8.44
N GLY A 80 11.44 8.06 7.89
CA GLY A 80 11.65 8.16 6.44
C GLY A 80 11.12 6.93 5.69
N MET A 81 11.15 5.77 6.34
CA MET A 81 10.61 4.52 5.79
C MET A 81 9.09 4.51 5.72
N GLY A 82 8.40 5.13 6.69
CA GLY A 82 6.95 5.24 6.65
C GLY A 82 6.45 6.13 5.50
N ILE A 83 7.14 7.24 5.21
CA ILE A 83 6.83 8.08 4.04
C ILE A 83 7.08 7.30 2.74
N MET A 84 8.19 6.58 2.66
CA MET A 84 8.51 5.72 1.51
C MET A 84 7.44 4.65 1.29
N TYR A 85 6.96 4.00 2.36
CA TYR A 85 5.87 3.03 2.30
C TYR A 85 4.60 3.63 1.69
N VAL A 86 4.16 4.80 2.17
CA VAL A 86 2.98 5.50 1.65
C VAL A 86 3.13 5.84 0.16
N ASN A 87 4.30 6.34 -0.24
CA ASN A 87 4.58 6.73 -1.63
C ASN A 87 4.68 5.53 -2.57
N LEU A 88 5.30 4.42 -2.15
CA LEU A 88 5.38 3.22 -2.96
C LEU A 88 3.98 2.62 -3.18
N SER A 89 3.10 2.73 -2.20
CA SER A 89 1.73 2.23 -2.31
C SER A 89 0.87 3.00 -3.31
N SER A 90 1.21 4.24 -3.67
CA SER A 90 0.51 4.98 -4.74
C SER A 90 1.02 4.69 -6.15
N LEU A 91 2.12 3.94 -6.30
CA LEU A 91 2.70 3.62 -7.62
C LEU A 91 1.72 2.95 -8.58
N PRO A 92 0.93 1.93 -8.20
CA PRO A 92 -0.02 1.31 -9.12
C PRO A 92 -0.98 2.36 -9.71
N THR A 93 -1.50 3.26 -8.89
CA THR A 93 -2.40 4.33 -9.32
C THR A 93 -1.72 5.27 -10.32
N ILE A 94 -0.48 5.69 -10.04
CA ILE A 94 0.29 6.57 -10.94
C ILE A 94 0.55 5.88 -12.28
N VAL A 95 0.97 4.62 -12.26
CA VAL A 95 1.24 3.83 -13.47
C VAL A 95 -0.02 3.71 -14.32
N TYR A 96 -1.17 3.39 -13.73
CA TYR A 96 -2.42 3.29 -14.48
C TYR A 96 -2.92 4.63 -15.00
N LEU A 97 -2.76 5.72 -14.24
CA LEU A 97 -3.08 7.07 -14.73
C LEU A 97 -2.20 7.47 -15.90
N ALA A 98 -0.89 7.19 -15.85
CA ALA A 98 0.03 7.48 -16.93
C ALA A 98 -0.31 6.69 -18.21
N GLN A 99 -0.66 5.40 -18.06
CA GLN A 99 -1.14 4.59 -19.18
C GLN A 99 -2.45 5.13 -19.78
N TRP A 100 -3.35 5.63 -18.94
CA TRP A 100 -4.63 6.17 -19.39
C TRP A 100 -4.51 7.51 -20.14
N ILE A 101 -3.62 8.41 -19.68
CA ILE A 101 -3.39 9.71 -20.35
C ILE A 101 -2.63 9.53 -21.68
N GLY A 102 -1.74 8.54 -21.75
CA GLY A 102 -0.92 8.28 -22.94
C GLY A 102 -1.59 7.45 -24.03
N SER A 103 -2.86 7.05 -23.84
CA SER A 103 -3.65 6.22 -24.76
C SER A 103 -4.76 7.01 -25.42
#